data_AF-A0A2U2BZ94-F1
#
_entry.id   AF-A0A2U2BZ94-F1
#
_cell.length_a   1.000
_cell.length_b   1.000
_cell.length_c   1.000
_cell.angle_alpha   90.00
_cell.angle_beta   90.00
_cell.angle_gamma   90.00
#
_symmetry.space_group_name_H-M   'P 1'
#
loop_
_entity.id
_entity.type
_entity.pdbx_description
1 polymer ?
#
loop_
_entity_poly.entity_id
_entity_poly.type
_entity_poly.pdbx_seq_one_letter_code
_entity_poly.pdbx_strand_id
1 'polypeptide(L)'
;MKLSKVVDKVKKYLKKDILKNSHEEKISEILENLKLRKEKIKLEISELKDYDLKKSIELEKKLKAINILIKKSESLISKSSKKSETLS
;
A
#
# COMPACT_ATOMS: atom_id res chain seq x y z
N MET A 1 -7.27 6.61 -8.78
CA MET A 1 -6.10 6.15 -9.58
C MET A 1 -6.11 4.62 -9.70
N LYS A 2 -5.72 4.05 -10.87
CA LYS A 2 -5.60 2.59 -11.05
C LYS A 2 -4.48 2.02 -10.15
N LEU A 3 -4.66 0.82 -9.59
CA LEU A 3 -3.71 0.19 -8.67
C LEU A 3 -2.31 0.04 -9.30
N SER A 4 -2.24 -0.27 -10.60
CA SER A 4 -0.97 -0.36 -11.34
C SER A 4 -0.16 0.93 -11.27
N LYS A 5 -0.77 2.09 -11.53
CA LYS A 5 -0.10 3.39 -11.42
C LYS A 5 0.39 3.69 -9.99
N VAL A 6 -0.32 3.18 -8.98
CA VAL A 6 0.10 3.32 -7.57
C VAL A 6 1.35 2.48 -7.31
N VAL A 7 1.36 1.23 -7.77
CA VAL A 7 2.53 0.34 -7.70
C VAL A 7 3.74 0.96 -8.39
N ASP A 8 3.56 1.54 -9.58
CA ASP A 8 4.66 2.15 -10.34
C ASP A 8 5.24 3.38 -9.63
N LYS A 9 4.39 4.21 -9.01
CA LYS A 9 4.86 5.34 -8.18
C LYS A 9 5.66 4.84 -6.98
N VAL A 10 5.14 3.86 -6.23
CA VAL A 10 5.85 3.30 -5.06
C VAL A 10 7.19 2.69 -5.49
N LYS A 11 7.24 1.93 -6.60
CA LYS A 11 8.49 1.39 -7.16
C LYS A 11 9.48 2.48 -7.58
N LYS A 12 9.01 3.56 -8.19
CA LYS A 12 9.87 4.69 -8.58
C LYS A 12 10.52 5.35 -7.37
N TYR A 13 9.78 5.44 -6.26
CA TYR A 13 10.29 5.99 -5.01
C TYR A 13 11.20 5.02 -4.25
N LEU A 14 10.97 3.69 -4.34
CA LEU A 14 11.88 2.66 -3.81
C LEU A 14 13.30 2.73 -4.38
N LYS A 15 13.47 3.28 -5.59
CA LYS A 15 14.80 3.44 -6.21
C LYS A 15 15.55 4.69 -5.74
N LYS A 16 14.92 5.57 -4.95
CA LYS A 16 15.55 6.80 -4.48
C LYS A 16 16.10 6.61 -3.08
N ASP A 17 17.33 7.07 -2.87
CA ASP A 17 18.02 6.99 -1.58
C ASP A 17 17.49 7.97 -0.54
N ILE A 18 16.82 9.04 -0.98
CA ILE A 18 16.21 10.09 -0.14
C ILE A 18 14.88 10.49 -0.77
N LEU A 19 13.80 10.48 0.00
CA LEU A 19 12.52 11.05 -0.42
C LEU A 19 12.51 12.56 -0.11
N LYS A 20 11.89 13.34 -0.99
CA LYS A 20 11.60 14.76 -0.69
C LYS A 20 10.27 14.79 0.09
N ASN A 21 10.04 15.78 0.94
CA ASN A 21 8.78 15.91 1.71
C ASN A 21 7.52 15.74 0.82
N SER A 22 7.51 16.32 -0.39
CA SER A 22 6.39 16.18 -1.34
C SER A 22 6.21 14.77 -1.93
N HIS A 23 7.22 13.91 -1.85
CA HIS A 23 7.12 12.49 -2.17
C HIS A 23 6.64 11.67 -0.99
N GLU A 24 7.04 12.02 0.24
CA GLU A 24 6.55 11.38 1.46
C GLU A 24 5.04 11.61 1.62
N GLU A 25 4.56 12.85 1.49
CA GLU A 25 3.12 13.16 1.51
C GLU A 25 2.34 12.32 0.49
N LYS A 26 2.86 12.17 -0.73
CA LYS A 26 2.24 11.34 -1.77
C LYS A 26 2.24 9.85 -1.40
N ILE A 27 3.28 9.35 -0.75
CA ILE A 27 3.32 7.96 -0.29
C ILE A 27 2.36 7.76 0.89
N SER A 28 2.24 8.73 1.80
CA SER A 28 1.28 8.73 2.89
C SER A 28 -0.17 8.72 2.38
N GLU A 29 -0.49 9.57 1.40
CA GLU A 29 -1.81 9.59 0.74
C GLU A 29 -2.11 8.26 0.03
N ILE A 30 -1.10 7.65 -0.61
CA ILE A 30 -1.20 6.30 -1.18
C ILE A 30 -1.45 5.26 -0.08
N LEU A 31 -0.77 5.38 1.06
CA LEU A 31 -0.88 4.47 2.19
C LEU A 31 -2.30 4.45 2.74
N GLU A 32 -2.87 5.64 2.95
CA GLU A 32 -4.21 5.82 3.48
C GLU A 32 -5.26 5.24 2.52
N ASN A 33 -5.12 5.51 1.21
CA ASN A 33 -5.94 4.88 0.19
C ASN A 33 -5.84 3.35 0.17
N LEU A 34 -4.65 2.78 0.39
CA LEU A 34 -4.45 1.33 0.48
C LEU A 34 -5.10 0.75 1.74
N LYS A 35 -5.02 1.43 2.88
CA LYS A 35 -5.69 1.03 4.13
C LYS A 35 -7.22 1.05 3.97
N LEU A 36 -7.78 2.09 3.36
CA LEU A 36 -9.22 2.15 3.07
C LEU A 36 -9.67 1.00 2.15
N ARG A 37 -8.89 0.69 1.10
CA ARG A 37 -9.19 -0.44 0.20
C ARG A 37 -9.09 -1.79 0.89
N LYS A 38 -8.13 -1.96 1.81
CA LYS A 38 -7.98 -3.16 2.62
C LYS A 38 -9.24 -3.44 3.44
N GLU A 39 -9.75 -2.42 4.12
CA GLU A 39 -10.97 -2.58 4.94
C GLU A 39 -12.21 -2.86 4.09
N LYS A 40 -12.36 -2.20 2.93
CA LYS A 40 -13.44 -2.53 1.98
C LYS A 40 -13.40 -3.98 1.51
N ILE A 41 -12.22 -4.50 1.18
CA ILE A 41 -12.08 -5.89 0.73
C ILE A 41 -12.36 -6.88 1.87
N LYS A 42 -11.97 -6.58 3.11
CA LYS A 42 -12.33 -7.42 4.25
C LYS A 42 -13.84 -7.48 4.47
N LEU A 43 -14.51 -6.32 4.39
CA LEU A 43 -15.98 -6.26 4.48
C LEU A 43 -16.63 -7.07 3.36
N GLU A 44 -16.16 -6.91 2.13
CA GLU A 44 -16.66 -7.68 0.99
C GLU A 44 -16.43 -9.19 1.16
N ILE A 45 -15.32 -9.61 1.81
CA ILE A 45 -15.08 -11.01 2.18
C ILE A 45 -16.04 -11.48 3.28
N SER A 46 -16.31 -10.66 4.30
CA SER A 46 -17.23 -11.05 5.38
C SER A 46 -18.69 -11.13 4.94
N GLU A 47 -19.07 -10.42 3.88
CA GLU A 47 -20.43 -10.41 3.32
C GLU A 47 -20.62 -11.45 2.20
N LEU A 48 -19.56 -12.15 1.79
CA LEU A 48 -19.64 -13.21 0.80
C LEU A 48 -20.41 -14.40 1.34
N LYS A 49 -21.23 -15.01 0.49
CA LYS A 49 -21.91 -16.26 0.80
C LYS A 49 -20.98 -17.44 0.52
N ASP A 50 -21.21 -18.56 1.21
CA ASP A 50 -20.33 -19.74 1.17
C ASP A 50 -20.12 -20.34 -0.23
N TYR A 51 -21.08 -20.13 -1.14
CA TYR A 51 -20.99 -20.62 -2.53
C TYR A 51 -20.17 -19.70 -3.47
N ASP A 52 -19.76 -18.51 -3.03
CA ASP A 52 -18.99 -17.54 -3.81
C ASP A 52 -17.46 -17.79 -3.74
N LEU A 53 -17.07 -19.06 -3.71
CA LEU A 53 -15.69 -19.51 -3.47
C LEU A 53 -14.66 -18.88 -4.43
N LYS A 54 -15.01 -18.73 -5.73
CA LYS A 54 -14.14 -18.06 -6.70
C LYS A 54 -13.90 -16.59 -6.36
N LYS A 55 -14.96 -15.87 -5.97
CA LYS A 55 -14.89 -14.45 -5.63
C LYS A 55 -14.12 -14.24 -4.32
N SER A 56 -14.32 -15.12 -3.34
CA SER A 56 -13.56 -15.16 -2.09
C SER A 56 -12.04 -15.29 -2.36
N ILE A 57 -11.63 -16.29 -3.16
CA ILE A 57 -10.21 -16.49 -3.53
C ILE A 57 -9.63 -15.26 -4.24
N GLU A 58 -10.39 -14.62 -5.13
CA GLU A 58 -9.93 -13.42 -5.83
C GLU A 58 -9.73 -12.23 -4.88
N LEU A 59 -10.66 -12.03 -3.95
CA LEU A 59 -10.58 -10.97 -2.94
C LEU A 59 -9.43 -11.21 -1.96
N GLU A 60 -9.20 -12.46 -1.53
CA GLU A 60 -8.02 -12.80 -0.71
C GLU A 60 -6.70 -12.49 -1.42
N LYS A 61 -6.59 -12.83 -2.72
CA LYS A 61 -5.41 -12.49 -3.53
C LYS A 61 -5.20 -10.97 -3.60
N LYS A 62 -6.27 -10.20 -3.81
CA LYS A 62 -6.22 -8.73 -3.80
C LYS A 62 -5.81 -8.18 -2.43
N LEU A 63 -6.35 -8.74 -1.35
CA LEU A 63 -6.03 -8.36 0.02
C LEU A 63 -4.55 -8.60 0.33
N LYS A 64 -4.00 -9.75 -0.08
CA LYS A 64 -2.59 -10.08 0.05
C LYS A 64 -1.70 -9.09 -0.69
N ALA A 65 -2.04 -8.75 -1.93
CA ALA A 65 -1.30 -7.76 -2.72
C ALA A 65 -1.29 -6.37 -2.05
N ILE A 66 -2.43 -5.93 -1.52
CA ILE A 66 -2.55 -4.66 -0.79
C ILE A 66 -1.71 -4.66 0.49
N ASN A 67 -1.75 -5.75 1.27
CA ASN A 67 -0.94 -5.86 2.49
C ASN A 67 0.57 -5.78 2.18
N ILE A 68 1.03 -6.39 1.08
CA ILE A 68 2.44 -6.28 0.65
C ILE A 68 2.78 -4.84 0.29
N LEU A 69 1.88 -4.13 -0.41
CA LEU A 69 2.10 -2.74 -0.81
C LEU A 69 2.14 -1.78 0.39
N ILE A 70 1.27 -1.99 1.39
CA ILE A 70 1.28 -1.23 2.64
C ILE A 70 2.63 -1.41 3.34
N LYS A 71 3.06 -2.66 3.57
CA LYS A 71 4.36 -2.94 4.23
C LYS A 71 5.54 -2.30 3.51
N LYS A 72 5.57 -2.35 2.19
CA LYS A 72 6.65 -1.73 1.39
C LYS A 72 6.64 -0.20 1.51
N SER A 73 5.45 0.39 1.55
CA SER A 73 5.28 1.84 1.64
C SER A 73 5.58 2.37 3.05
N GLU A 74 5.21 1.64 4.10
CA GLU A 74 5.59 1.94 5.49
C GLU A 74 7.11 1.84 5.69
N SER A 75 7.74 0.80 5.13
CA SER A 75 9.20 0.64 5.17
C SER A 75 9.93 1.80 4.48
N LEU A 76 9.36 2.33 3.39
CA LEU A 76 9.87 3.50 2.67
C LEU A 76 9.88 4.75 3.55
N ILE A 77 8.75 5.06 4.19
CA ILE A 77 8.62 6.22 5.08
C ILE A 77 9.57 6.07 6.28
N SER A 78 9.60 4.89 6.91
CA SER A 78 10.48 4.64 8.07
C SER A 78 11.97 4.78 7.73
N LYS A 79 12.41 4.27 6.56
CA LYS A 79 13.80 4.45 6.10
C LYS A 79 14.15 5.90 5.80
N SER A 80 13.21 6.67 5.27
CA SER A 80 13.39 8.09 5.02
C SER A 80 13.54 8.88 6.33
N SER A 81 12.67 8.62 7.30
CA SER A 81 12.71 9.24 8.64
C SER A 81 14.05 9.02 9.35
N LYS A 82 14.53 7.77 9.39
CA LYS A 82 15.81 7.40 10.04
C LYS A 82 17.03 8.06 9.39
N LYS A 83 16.97 8.34 8.09
CA LYS A 83 18.08 8.99 7.36
C LYS A 83 18.16 10.49 7.67
N SER A 84 17.03 11.13 7.97
CA SER A 84 17.00 12.55 8.37
C SER A 84 17.59 12.78 9.77
N GLU A 85 17.39 11.83 10.70
CA GLU A 85 17.95 11.89 12.06
C GLU A 85 19.47 11.71 12.08
N THR A 86 20.04 10.93 11.16
CA THR A 86 21.50 10.73 11.07
C THR A 86 22.25 11.87 10.36
N LEU A 87 21.53 12.80 9.74
CA LEU A 87 22.09 13.94 8.99
C LEU A 87 21.84 15.29 9.68
N SER A 88 21.21 15.28 10.85
CA SER A 88 20.97 16.47 11.71
C SER A 88 22.00 16.51 12.84
#